data_AF-A0AAD5W1E9-F1
#
_entry.id   AF-A0AAD5W1E9-F1
#
_cell.length_a   1.000
_cell.length_b   1.000
_cell.length_c   1.000
_cell.angle_alpha   90.00
_cell.angle_beta   90.00
_cell.angle_gamma   90.00
#
_symmetry.space_group_name_H-M   'P 1'
#
loop_
_entity.id
_entity.type
_entity.pdbx_description
1 polymer ?
#
loop_
_entity_poly.entity_id
_entity_poly.type
_entity_poly.pdbx_seq_one_letter_code
_entity_poly.pdbx_strand_id
1 'polypeptide(L)'
;MHSIQRVGTVIERAYGANALTIACQDGKAAGQSVPHVHFHLLPRKVLGDRFSENNDAIYPALEAGEANLASELQKPPVNQSLKVDADEERPPRAPEDMEREAQWLRTFFEHSEISDLP
;
A
#
# COMPACT_ATOMS: atom_id res chain seq x y z
N MET A 1 -14.56 2.94 -8.06
CA MET A 1 -13.88 1.65 -8.34
C MET A 1 -12.91 1.69 -9.53
N HIS A 2 -13.10 2.56 -10.53
CA HIS A 2 -12.21 2.66 -11.70
C HIS A 2 -10.72 2.82 -11.35
N SER A 3 -10.37 3.75 -10.45
CA SER A 3 -8.96 3.98 -10.06
C SER A 3 -8.31 2.77 -9.41
N ILE A 4 -9.05 2.00 -8.59
CA ILE A 4 -8.54 0.80 -7.93
C ILE A 4 -8.22 -0.26 -8.96
N GLN A 5 -9.11 -0.49 -9.92
CA GLN A 5 -8.88 -1.45 -11.00
C GLN A 5 -7.69 -1.04 -11.88
N ARG A 6 -7.60 0.25 -12.23
CA ARG A 6 -6.53 0.82 -13.06
C ARG A 6 -5.16 0.69 -12.38
N VAL A 7 -5.04 1.19 -11.14
CA VAL A 7 -3.80 1.09 -10.35
C VAL A 7 -3.46 -0.37 -10.08
N GLY A 8 -4.44 -1.20 -9.71
CA GLY A 8 -4.26 -2.62 -9.47
C GLY A 8 -3.66 -3.34 -10.68
N THR A 9 -4.21 -3.11 -11.86
CA THR A 9 -3.70 -3.71 -13.10
C THR A 9 -2.24 -3.32 -13.38
N VAL A 10 -1.88 -2.05 -13.14
CA VAL A 10 -0.49 -1.59 -13.30
C VAL A 10 0.43 -2.25 -12.27
N ILE A 11 0.04 -2.26 -11.00
CA ILE A 11 0.82 -2.87 -9.91
C ILE A 11 1.01 -4.37 -10.15
N GLU A 12 -0.03 -5.09 -10.58
CA GLU A 12 0.07 -6.52 -10.87
C GLU A 12 1.13 -6.80 -11.96
N ARG A 13 1.11 -6.03 -13.05
CA ARG A 13 2.09 -6.16 -14.14
C ARG A 13 3.49 -5.74 -13.71
N ALA A 14 3.63 -4.59 -13.06
CA ALA A 14 4.93 -4.01 -12.69
C ALA A 14 5.72 -4.93 -11.76
N TYR A 15 5.05 -5.60 -10.83
CA TYR A 15 5.69 -6.53 -9.89
C TYR A 15 5.65 -8.00 -10.33
N GLY A 16 5.08 -8.32 -11.50
CA GLY A 16 4.93 -9.69 -11.99
C GLY A 16 4.10 -10.55 -11.03
N ALA A 17 3.01 -9.99 -10.52
CA ALA A 17 2.08 -10.67 -9.64
C ALA A 17 1.06 -11.51 -10.43
N ASN A 18 0.37 -12.41 -9.74
CA ASN A 18 -0.66 -13.28 -10.31
C ASN A 18 -2.08 -12.88 -9.88
N ALA A 19 -2.19 -12.08 -8.82
CA ALA A 19 -3.44 -11.60 -8.25
C ALA A 19 -3.17 -10.38 -7.34
N LEU A 20 -4.24 -9.80 -6.81
CA LEU A 20 -4.19 -8.71 -5.83
C LEU A 20 -5.03 -9.05 -4.60
N THR A 21 -4.54 -8.66 -3.43
CA THR A 21 -5.42 -8.42 -2.27
C THR A 21 -5.77 -6.93 -2.27
N ILE A 22 -7.07 -6.63 -2.28
CA ILE A 22 -7.58 -5.26 -2.23
C ILE A 22 -8.38 -5.13 -0.93
N ALA A 23 -7.96 -4.22 -0.05
CA ALA A 23 -8.58 -4.02 1.26
C ALA A 23 -8.97 -2.56 1.48
N CYS A 24 -10.11 -2.35 2.13
CA CYS A 24 -10.61 -1.06 2.58
C CYS A 24 -11.10 -1.21 4.02
N GLN A 25 -10.51 -0.44 4.92
CA GLN A 25 -10.89 -0.41 6.34
C GLN A 25 -11.71 0.86 6.56
N ASP A 26 -13.02 0.77 6.32
CA ASP A 26 -13.91 1.93 6.43
C ASP A 26 -14.38 2.12 7.88
N GLY A 27 -13.69 3.01 8.59
CA GLY A 27 -13.97 3.38 9.98
C GLY A 27 -13.16 2.59 11.02
N LYS A 28 -13.11 3.14 12.24
CA LYS A 28 -12.31 2.61 13.35
C LYS A 28 -12.61 1.15 13.69
N ALA A 29 -13.88 0.74 13.59
CA ALA A 29 -14.29 -0.64 13.88
C ALA A 29 -13.75 -1.65 12.85
N ALA A 30 -13.39 -1.18 11.66
CA ALA A 30 -12.80 -1.98 10.59
C ALA A 30 -11.25 -1.90 10.58
N GLY A 31 -10.62 -1.27 11.58
CA GLY A 31 -9.16 -1.16 11.67
C GLY A 31 -8.55 0.13 11.12
N GLN A 32 -9.35 1.10 10.67
CA GLN A 32 -8.84 2.34 10.08
C GLN A 32 -7.94 3.14 11.04
N SER A 33 -6.69 3.38 10.66
CA SER A 33 -5.75 4.19 11.44
C SER A 33 -5.80 5.69 11.09
N VAL A 34 -5.80 6.01 9.80
CA VAL A 34 -5.84 7.39 9.28
C VAL A 34 -7.28 7.75 8.93
N PRO A 35 -7.83 8.88 9.41
CA PRO A 35 -9.20 9.30 9.13
C PRO A 35 -9.35 9.86 7.70
N HIS A 36 -9.00 9.05 6.71
CA HIS A 36 -9.10 9.30 5.28
C HIS A 36 -9.40 7.97 4.60
N VAL A 37 -10.36 7.95 3.67
CA VAL A 37 -10.66 6.72 2.91
C VAL A 37 -9.49 6.40 2.01
N HIS A 38 -8.90 5.23 2.20
CA HIS A 38 -7.81 4.72 1.39
C HIS A 38 -7.98 3.21 1.17
N PHE A 39 -7.32 2.70 0.14
CA PHE A 39 -7.34 1.29 -0.22
C PHE A 39 -5.92 0.75 -0.23
N HIS A 40 -5.72 -0.44 0.32
CA HIS A 40 -4.48 -1.18 0.13
C HIS A 40 -4.60 -2.04 -1.11
N LEU A 41 -3.61 -1.96 -2.00
CA LEU A 41 -3.47 -2.83 -3.16
C LEU A 41 -2.17 -3.62 -2.99
N LEU A 42 -2.29 -4.91 -2.65
CA LEU A 42 -1.14 -5.78 -2.39
C LEU A 42 -0.99 -6.80 -3.52
N PRO A 43 0.05 -6.70 -4.37
CA PRO A 43 0.35 -7.73 -5.37
C PRO A 43 0.67 -9.08 -4.71
N ARG A 44 0.02 -10.14 -5.19
CA ARG A 44 0.12 -11.52 -4.68
C ARG A 44 0.75 -12.42 -5.73
N LYS A 45 1.59 -13.37 -5.29
CA LYS A 45 2.29 -14.31 -6.18
C LYS A 45 1.96 -15.75 -5.81
N VAL A 46 1.91 -16.63 -6.79
CA VAL A 46 1.74 -18.07 -6.53
C VAL A 46 3.02 -18.63 -5.88
N LEU A 47 4.18 -18.16 -6.32
CA LEU A 47 5.49 -18.56 -5.80
C LEU A 47 6.22 -17.37 -5.19
N GLY A 48 6.80 -17.56 -4.01
CA GLY A 48 7.57 -16.51 -3.32
C GLY A 48 6.73 -15.44 -2.63
N ASP A 49 5.43 -15.65 -2.48
CA ASP A 49 4.56 -14.78 -1.67
C ASP A 49 4.67 -15.16 -0.19
N ARG A 50 4.88 -14.14 0.64
CA ARG A 50 4.98 -14.26 2.11
C ARG A 50 3.78 -14.98 2.72
N PHE A 51 2.60 -14.85 2.12
CA PHE A 51 1.34 -15.40 2.63
C PHE A 51 0.85 -16.61 1.83
N SER A 52 1.71 -17.23 1.01
CA SER A 52 1.33 -18.37 0.16
C SER A 52 0.87 -19.60 0.94
N GLU A 53 1.42 -19.84 2.13
CA GLU A 53 1.03 -20.98 3.00
C GLU A 53 -0.29 -20.73 3.74
N ASN A 54 -0.59 -19.47 4.08
CA ASN A 54 -1.82 -19.08 4.74
C ASN A 54 -2.24 -17.68 4.27
N ASN A 55 -3.19 -17.63 3.32
CA ASN A 55 -3.64 -16.38 2.74
C ASN A 55 -4.25 -15.41 3.76
N ASP A 56 -4.89 -15.94 4.80
CA ASP A 56 -5.58 -15.10 5.81
C ASP A 56 -4.59 -14.45 6.78
N ALA A 57 -3.33 -14.88 6.81
CA ALA A 57 -2.29 -14.24 7.62
C ALA A 57 -1.93 -12.81 7.14
N ILE A 58 -2.41 -12.41 5.95
CA ILE A 58 -2.25 -11.04 5.44
C ILE A 58 -3.05 -10.03 6.28
N TYR A 59 -4.25 -10.38 6.74
CA TYR A 59 -5.12 -9.46 7.48
C TYR A 59 -4.53 -9.02 8.82
N PRO A 60 -4.08 -9.91 9.73
CA PRO A 60 -3.44 -9.48 10.97
C PRO A 60 -2.13 -8.70 10.70
N ALA A 61 -1.42 -8.99 9.60
CA ALA A 61 -0.24 -8.22 9.22
C ALA A 61 -0.57 -6.79 8.76
N LEU A 62 -1.69 -6.58 8.04
CA LEU A 62 -2.19 -5.24 7.71
C LEU A 62 -2.58 -4.47 8.99
N GLU A 63 -3.38 -5.08 9.86
CA GLU A 63 -3.84 -4.45 11.10
C GLU A 63 -2.66 -4.01 12.00
N ALA A 64 -1.62 -4.84 12.09
CA ALA A 64 -0.41 -4.49 12.85
C ALA A 64 0.32 -3.27 12.26
N GLY A 65 0.40 -3.16 10.94
CA GLY A 65 0.99 -2.00 10.25
C GLY A 65 0.20 -0.71 10.51
N GLU A 66 -1.13 -0.79 10.46
CA GLU A 66 -2.04 0.33 10.69
C GLU A 66 -2.02 0.83 12.14
N ALA A 67 -1.95 -0.07 13.12
CA ALA A 67 -1.88 0.29 14.53
C ALA A 67 -0.65 1.17 14.85
N ASN A 68 0.48 0.89 14.23
CA ASN A 68 1.69 1.69 14.38
C ASN A 68 1.49 3.11 13.84
N LEU A 69 0.85 3.26 12.68
CA LEU A 69 0.60 4.55 12.04
C LEU A 69 -0.33 5.46 12.88
N ALA A 70 -1.40 4.89 13.45
CA ALA A 70 -2.31 5.63 14.34
C ALA A 70 -1.58 6.26 15.54
N SER A 71 -0.60 5.53 16.09
CA SER A 71 0.20 6.01 17.23
C SER A 71 1.14 7.16 16.86
N GLU A 72 1.62 7.19 15.62
CA GLU A 72 2.53 8.24 15.13
C GLU A 72 1.79 9.53 14.77
N LEU A 73 0.60 9.43 14.18
CA LEU A 73 -0.22 10.60 13.83
C LEU A 73 -0.71 11.38 15.05
N GLN A 74 -0.75 10.78 16.23
CA GLN A 74 -1.09 11.45 17.49
C GLN A 74 0.07 12.28 18.08
N LYS A 75 1.30 12.06 17.61
CA LYS A 75 2.46 12.85 18.07
C LYS A 75 2.40 14.23 17.39
N PRO A 76 2.78 15.31 18.09
CA PRO A 76 2.86 16.64 17.48
C PRO A 76 3.76 16.59 16.23
N PRO A 77 3.52 17.44 15.22
CA PRO A 77 4.25 17.40 13.95
C PRO A 77 5.70 17.85 14.21
N VAL A 78 6.53 16.89 14.61
CA VAL A 78 7.97 16.98 14.48
C VAL A 78 8.24 16.74 13.01
N ASN A 79 9.18 17.49 12.43
CA ASN A 79 9.59 17.45 11.02
C ASN A 79 10.23 16.08 10.66
N GLN A 80 9.45 15.01 10.75
CA GLN A 80 9.84 13.62 10.56
C GLN A 80 8.84 12.97 9.61
N SER A 81 9.38 12.28 8.61
CA SER A 81 8.61 11.39 7.74
C SER A 81 7.81 10.41 8.59
N LEU A 82 6.51 10.26 8.29
CA LEU A 82 5.66 9.23 8.86
C LEU A 82 6.34 7.86 8.66
N LYS A 83 6.56 7.11 9.74
CA LYS A 83 7.15 5.77 9.64
C LYS A 83 6.03 4.77 9.38
N VAL A 84 5.49 4.87 8.18
CA VAL A 84 4.60 3.86 7.63
C VAL A 84 5.44 2.59 7.51
N ASP A 85 5.09 1.54 8.25
CA ASP A 85 5.69 0.20 8.25
C ASP A 85 6.86 -0.13 9.22
N ALA A 86 7.28 0.74 10.16
CA ALA A 86 8.46 0.46 11.00
C ALA A 86 8.27 -0.68 12.03
N ASP A 87 8.70 -1.89 11.66
CA ASP A 87 8.96 -3.06 12.53
C ASP A 87 10.48 -3.35 12.48
N GLU A 88 11.05 -4.01 13.49
CA GLU A 88 12.43 -4.53 13.46
C GLU A 88 12.75 -5.35 12.19
N GLU A 89 11.76 -6.05 11.63
CA GLU A 89 11.88 -6.81 10.38
C GLU A 89 11.54 -6.00 9.10
N ARG A 90 10.91 -4.82 9.24
CA ARG A 90 10.50 -3.96 8.12
C ARG A 90 10.87 -2.51 8.40
N PRO A 91 12.13 -2.09 8.19
CA PRO A 91 12.52 -0.71 8.43
C PRO A 91 11.82 0.24 7.45
N PRO A 92 11.55 1.50 7.86
CA PRO A 92 11.11 2.54 6.94
C PRO A 92 12.03 2.66 5.73
N ARG A 93 11.42 2.76 4.54
CA ARG A 93 12.16 3.01 3.31
C ARG A 93 12.63 4.45 3.26
N ALA A 94 13.76 4.70 2.60
CA ALA A 94 14.22 6.06 2.36
C ALA A 94 13.26 6.81 1.43
N PRO A 95 12.99 8.11 1.64
CA PRO A 95 12.12 8.89 0.75
C PRO A 95 12.54 8.83 -0.72
N GLU A 96 13.85 8.78 -0.99
CA GLU A 96 14.42 8.69 -2.34
C GLU A 96 14.07 7.36 -3.02
N ASP A 97 13.93 6.28 -2.26
CA ASP A 97 13.51 4.98 -2.77
C ASP A 97 12.02 4.99 -3.15
N MET A 98 11.20 5.62 -2.31
CA MET A 98 9.77 5.80 -2.58
C MET A 98 9.54 6.67 -3.82
N GLU A 99 10.28 7.77 -3.95
CA GLU A 99 10.21 8.64 -5.14
C GLU A 99 10.62 7.90 -6.41
N ARG A 100 11.75 7.17 -6.36
CA ARG A 100 12.22 6.38 -7.50
C ARG A 100 11.23 5.32 -7.93
N GLU A 101 10.62 4.62 -6.97
CA GLU A 101 9.55 3.65 -7.23
C GLU A 101 8.33 4.33 -7.85
N ALA A 102 7.90 5.47 -7.35
CA ALA A 102 6.77 6.22 -7.90
C ALA A 102 7.03 6.70 -9.35
N GLN A 103 8.23 7.21 -9.62
CA GLN A 103 8.65 7.62 -10.97
C GLN A 103 8.70 6.42 -11.92
N TRP A 104 9.19 5.28 -11.47
CA TRP A 104 9.20 4.04 -12.24
C TRP A 104 7.77 3.53 -12.52
N LEU A 105 6.91 3.44 -11.49
CA LEU A 105 5.50 3.03 -11.64
C LEU A 105 4.73 3.93 -12.59
N ARG A 106 5.00 5.24 -12.58
CA ARG A 106 4.41 6.20 -13.52
C ARG A 106 4.63 5.80 -14.98
N THR A 107 5.75 5.17 -15.32
CA THR A 107 6.05 4.77 -16.71
C THR A 107 5.14 3.67 -17.26
N PHE A 108 4.44 2.93 -16.40
CA PHE A 108 3.51 1.87 -16.80
C PHE A 108 2.11 2.38 -17.12
N PHE A 109 1.80 3.65 -16.84
CA PHE A 109 0.54 4.27 -17.21
C PHE A 109 0.65 4.87 -18.62
N GLU A 110 -0.26 4.49 -19.53
CA GLU A 110 -0.24 4.95 -20.93
C GLU A 110 -0.55 6.45 -21.07
N HIS A 111 0.00 7.11 -22.09
CA HIS A 111 -0.20 8.56 -22.35
C HIS A 111 -1.66 8.94 -22.66
N SER A 112 -2.44 8.03 -23.27
CA SER A 112 -3.89 8.21 -23.50
C SER A 112 -4.68 8.29 -22.20
N GLU A 113 -4.18 7.72 -21.11
CA GLU A 113 -4.89 7.66 -19.82
C GLU A 113 -4.48 8.78 -18.84
N ILE A 114 -3.50 9.61 -19.19
CA ILE A 114 -3.10 10.81 -18.44
C ILE A 114 -4.02 12.00 -18.83
N SER A 115 -4.61 11.95 -20.02
CA SER A 115 -5.53 12.97 -20.57
C SER A 115 -6.91 13.01 -19.90
N ASP A 116 -7.27 11.99 -19.12
CA ASP A 116 -8.57 11.88 -18.42
C ASP A 116 -8.50 12.34 -16.95
N LEU A 117 -7.43 13.05 -16.57
CA LEU A 117 -7.39 13.76 -15.29
C LEU A 117 -8.16 15.08 -15.44
N PRO A 118 -9.21 15.34 -14.65
CA PRO A 118 -9.94 16.60 -14.68
C PRO A 118 -9.08 17.79 -14.24
#